data_AF-A0A3D9AWD4-F1
#
_entry.id   AF-A0A3D9AWD4-F1
#
_cell.length_a   1.000
_cell.length_b   1.000
_cell.length_c   1.000
_cell.angle_alpha   90.00
_cell.angle_beta   90.00
_cell.angle_gamma   90.00
#
_symmetry.space_group_name_H-M   'P 1'
#
loop_
_entity.id
_entity.type
_entity.pdbx_description
1 polymer ?
#
loop_
_entity_poly.entity_id
_entity_poly.type
_entity_poly.pdbx_seq_one_letter_code
_entity_poly.pdbx_strand_id
1 'polypeptide(L)'
;MDCQKIIKTLKHKDFIKVSNNGKCFEDGAAVYAKEIKDNIFLLFIILKDIDIENIQALIAHFDCFNSIGLKEPEQIMFYLSIKDKDDLHYFEQYLKASNN
;
A
#
# COMPACT_ATOMS: atom_id res chain seq x y z
N MET A 1 13.54 3.41 10.43
CA MET A 1 12.16 3.69 10.00
C MET A 1 11.22 3.22 11.10
N ASP A 2 9.99 3.72 11.17
CA ASP A 2 8.98 3.20 12.11
C ASP A 2 7.73 2.80 11.32
N CYS A 3 7.80 1.63 10.65
CA CYS A 3 6.66 1.01 9.98
C CYS A 3 5.40 0.99 10.85
N GLN A 4 5.55 0.92 12.18
CA GLN A 4 4.40 0.91 13.07
C GLN A 4 3.64 2.24 13.04
N LYS A 5 4.31 3.39 12.87
CA LYS A 5 3.66 4.70 12.67
C LYS A 5 2.92 4.79 11.35
N ILE A 6 3.50 4.27 10.26
CA ILE A 6 2.84 4.26 8.95
C ILE A 6 1.62 3.35 8.99
N ILE A 7 1.75 2.13 9.51
CA ILE A 7 0.63 1.20 9.69
C ILE A 7 -0.47 1.81 10.55
N LYS A 8 -0.14 2.50 11.64
CA LYS A 8 -1.13 3.24 12.46
C LYS A 8 -1.84 4.31 11.63
N THR A 9 -1.09 5.13 10.89
CA THR A 9 -1.66 6.17 10.03
C THR A 9 -2.59 5.59 8.95
N LEU A 10 -2.19 4.50 8.31
CA LEU A 10 -3.03 3.82 7.31
C LEU A 10 -4.35 3.33 7.92
N LYS A 11 -4.29 2.67 9.09
CA LYS A 11 -5.49 2.24 9.81
C LYS A 11 -6.42 3.40 10.17
N HIS A 12 -5.88 4.57 10.47
CA HIS A 12 -6.67 5.78 10.76
C HIS A 12 -7.30 6.43 9.53
N LYS A 13 -6.89 6.04 8.31
CA LYS A 13 -7.35 6.64 7.04
C LYS A 13 -8.25 5.72 6.21
N ASP A 14 -8.96 4.80 6.87
CA ASP A 14 -9.86 3.82 6.27
C ASP A 14 -9.17 2.81 5.35
N PHE A 15 -7.85 2.61 5.49
CA PHE A 15 -7.19 1.50 4.80
C PHE A 15 -7.51 0.20 5.52
N ILE A 16 -7.97 -0.78 4.75
CA ILE A 16 -8.27 -2.11 5.22
C ILE A 16 -7.07 -3.01 4.90
N LYS A 17 -6.63 -3.79 5.89
CA LYS A 17 -5.57 -4.78 5.68
C LYS A 17 -6.12 -5.93 4.85
N VAL A 18 -5.45 -6.26 3.76
CA VAL A 18 -5.82 -7.35 2.85
C VAL A 18 -4.94 -8.57 3.12
N SER A 19 -5.53 -9.75 2.99
CA SER A 19 -4.79 -11.01 3.03
C SER A 19 -4.05 -11.23 1.71
N ASN A 20 -2.72 -11.30 1.74
CA ASN A 20 -1.90 -11.67 0.59
C ASN A 20 -1.74 -13.20 0.52
N ASN A 21 -2.82 -13.89 0.13
CA ASN A 21 -2.86 -15.36 0.10
C ASN A 21 -2.57 -15.95 -1.30
N GLY A 22 -2.56 -15.12 -2.33
CA GLY A 22 -2.15 -15.47 -3.69
C GLY A 22 -0.71 -15.03 -3.97
N LYS A 23 -0.30 -15.13 -5.24
CA LYS A 23 1.05 -14.75 -5.69
C LYS A 23 1.12 -13.32 -6.24
N CYS A 24 0.14 -12.47 -5.90
CA CYS A 24 0.04 -11.11 -6.45
C CYS A 24 1.14 -10.19 -5.91
N PHE A 25 1.56 -10.39 -4.65
CA PHE A 25 2.64 -9.63 -4.03
C PHE A 25 3.60 -10.59 -3.35
N GLU A 26 4.81 -10.12 -3.05
CA GLU A 26 5.85 -10.94 -2.41
C GLU A 26 5.38 -11.60 -1.11
N ASP A 27 5.90 -12.80 -0.85
CA ASP A 27 5.55 -13.58 0.32
C ASP A 27 5.89 -12.81 1.61
N GLY A 28 4.91 -12.73 2.52
CA GLY A 28 5.06 -11.99 3.78
C GLY A 28 4.83 -10.47 3.67
N ALA A 29 4.53 -9.94 2.48
CA ALA A 29 4.13 -8.55 2.31
C ALA A 29 2.84 -8.23 3.09
N ALA A 30 2.83 -7.09 3.78
CA ALA A 30 1.62 -6.55 4.39
C ALA A 30 0.95 -5.57 3.41
N VAL A 31 -0.26 -5.91 2.97
CA VAL A 31 -1.03 -5.12 2.00
C VAL A 31 -2.16 -4.38 2.70
N TYR A 32 -2.29 -3.10 2.40
CA TYR A 32 -3.36 -2.22 2.88
C TYR A 32 -4.02 -1.55 1.68
N ALA A 33 -5.34 -1.61 1.59
CA ALA A 33 -6.10 -1.11 0.46
C ALA A 33 -7.17 -0.12 0.90
N LYS A 34 -7.37 0.92 0.08
CA LYS A 34 -8.51 1.85 0.16
C LYS A 34 -9.10 2.01 -1.23
N GLU A 35 -10.40 1.80 -1.37
CA GLU A 35 -11.10 2.12 -2.60
C GLU A 35 -11.17 3.64 -2.77
N ILE A 36 -10.78 4.14 -3.94
CA ILE A 36 -10.78 5.58 -4.23
C ILE A 36 -11.75 5.95 -5.35
N LYS A 37 -12.17 4.97 -6.14
CA LYS A 37 -13.19 5.05 -7.19
C LYS A 37 -13.59 3.62 -7.55
N ASP A 38 -14.80 3.39 -8.09
CA ASP A 38 -15.33 2.08 -8.47
C ASP A 38 -14.25 1.10 -8.94
N ASN A 39 -13.94 0.11 -8.09
CA ASN A 39 -12.96 -0.96 -8.35
C ASN A 39 -11.49 -0.50 -8.58
N ILE A 40 -11.19 0.76 -8.30
CA ILE A 40 -9.85 1.35 -8.30
C ILE A 40 -9.42 1.56 -6.86
N PHE A 41 -8.30 0.93 -6.52
CA PHE A 41 -7.78 0.90 -5.16
C PHE A 41 -6.43 1.60 -5.08
N LEU A 42 -6.27 2.42 -4.05
CA LEU A 42 -4.97 2.85 -3.56
C LEU A 42 -4.44 1.79 -2.61
N LEU A 43 -3.30 1.21 -2.95
CA LEU A 43 -2.63 0.15 -2.20
C LEU A 43 -1.35 0.67 -1.57
N PHE A 44 -1.08 0.22 -0.35
CA PHE A 44 0.23 0.27 0.28
C PHE A 44 0.70 -1.14 0.58
N ILE A 45 1.86 -1.50 0.04
CA ILE A 45 2.49 -2.80 0.21
C ILE A 45 3.77 -2.57 0.99
N ILE A 46 3.88 -3.22 2.15
CA ILE A 46 5.05 -3.12 3.01
C ILE A 46 5.77 -4.47 2.95
N LEU A 47 6.93 -4.47 2.32
CA LEU A 47 7.81 -5.63 2.23
C LEU A 47 8.69 -5.67 3.49
N LYS A 48 8.75 -6.85 4.12
CA LYS A 48 9.67 -7.08 5.24
C LYS A 48 10.99 -7.58 4.67
N ASP A 49 11.95 -6.68 4.52
CA ASP A 49 13.33 -7.06 4.24
C ASP A 49 14.32 -6.43 5.23
N ILE A 50 15.46 -7.08 5.40
CA ILE A 50 16.23 -7.11 6.66
C ILE A 50 16.89 -5.77 7.03
N ASP A 51 17.06 -4.82 6.11
CA ASP A 51 17.78 -3.57 6.38
C ASP A 51 17.12 -2.28 5.85
N ILE A 52 16.15 -2.39 4.95
CA ILE A 52 15.41 -1.24 4.39
C ILE A 52 13.95 -1.66 4.23
N GLU A 53 13.07 -1.07 5.02
CA GLU A 53 11.63 -1.28 4.88
C GLU A 53 11.18 -0.68 3.54
N ASN A 54 10.90 -1.54 2.56
CA ASN A 54 10.53 -1.16 1.20
C ASN A 54 9.01 -1.03 1.12
N ILE A 55 8.52 0.21 0.95
CA ILE A 55 7.11 0.50 0.80
C ILE A 55 6.81 0.76 -0.67
N GLN A 56 5.79 0.11 -1.18
CA GLN A 56 5.24 0.40 -2.50
C GLN A 56 3.85 1.01 -2.33
N ALA A 57 3.55 2.00 -3.17
CA ALA A 57 2.24 2.62 -3.29
C ALA A 57 1.73 2.42 -4.72
N LEU A 58 0.53 1.87 -4.88
CA LEU A 58 -0.06 1.60 -6.20
C LEU A 58 -1.46 2.20 -6.30
N ILE A 59 -1.82 2.67 -7.48
CA ILE A 59 -3.23 2.81 -7.87
C ILE A 59 -3.49 1.75 -8.92
N ALA A 60 -4.43 0.85 -8.65
CA ALA A 60 -4.69 -0.28 -9.52
C ALA A 60 -6.18 -0.65 -9.55
N HIS A 61 -6.63 -1.13 -10.71
CA HIS A 61 -7.98 -1.63 -10.95
C HIS A 61 -8.04 -3.13 -10.67
N PHE A 62 -9.03 -3.55 -9.89
CA PHE A 62 -9.30 -4.94 -9.53
C PHE A 62 -10.81 -5.19 -9.65
N ASP A 63 -11.24 -6.41 -9.99
CA ASP A 63 -12.66 -6.74 -10.15
C ASP A 63 -13.50 -6.43 -8.89
N CYS A 64 -12.88 -6.58 -7.72
CA CYS A 64 -13.44 -6.25 -6.42
C CYS A 64 -12.36 -6.23 -5.33
N PHE A 65 -12.69 -5.68 -4.18
CA PHE A 65 -11.80 -5.64 -3.01
C PHE A 65 -11.24 -7.02 -2.63
N ASN A 66 -12.07 -8.07 -2.68
CA ASN A 66 -11.67 -9.43 -2.31
C ASN A 66 -10.67 -10.07 -3.26
N SER A 67 -10.49 -9.53 -4.47
CA SER A 67 -9.52 -10.05 -5.44
C SER A 67 -8.10 -9.55 -5.19
N ILE A 68 -7.94 -8.48 -4.41
CA ILE A 68 -6.64 -7.92 -4.04
C ILE A 68 -5.87 -8.97 -3.24
N GLY A 69 -4.61 -9.23 -3.63
CA GLY A 69 -3.77 -10.23 -2.98
C GLY A 69 -4.08 -11.68 -3.35
N LEU A 70 -5.13 -11.96 -4.15
CA LEU A 70 -5.40 -13.28 -4.72
C LEU A 70 -4.92 -13.41 -6.16
N LYS A 71 -5.14 -12.36 -6.97
CA LYS A 71 -4.76 -12.29 -8.38
C LYS A 71 -4.19 -10.92 -8.72
N GLU A 72 -3.46 -10.84 -9.83
CA GLU A 72 -2.96 -9.58 -10.36
C GLU A 72 -4.10 -8.59 -10.65
N PRO A 73 -3.85 -7.26 -10.54
CA PRO A 73 -4.79 -6.26 -10.99
C PRO A 73 -5.04 -6.36 -12.49
N GLU A 74 -6.24 -5.98 -12.92
CA GLU A 74 -6.55 -5.83 -14.35
C GLU A 74 -5.72 -4.70 -14.99
N GLN A 75 -5.42 -3.67 -14.20
CA GLN A 75 -4.62 -2.53 -14.65
C GLN A 75 -3.89 -1.87 -13.48
N ILE A 76 -2.62 -1.50 -13.69
CA ILE A 76 -1.88 -0.60 -12.79
C ILE A 76 -1.87 0.80 -13.44
N MET A 77 -2.40 1.78 -12.72
CA MET A 77 -2.48 3.18 -13.15
C MET A 77 -1.33 4.02 -12.58
N PHE A 78 -0.81 3.64 -11.41
CA PHE A 78 0.30 4.31 -10.76
C PHE A 78 1.11 3.31 -9.94
N TYR A 79 2.42 3.51 -9.89
CA TYR A 79 3.35 2.75 -9.06
C TYR A 79 4.44 3.68 -8.55
N LEU A 80 4.62 3.70 -7.23
CA LEU A 80 5.74 4.35 -6.55
C LEU A 80 6.41 3.33 -5.62
N SER A 81 7.73 3.29 -5.66
CA SER A 81 8.54 2.50 -4.72
C SER A 81 9.35 3.47 -3.88
N ILE A 82 9.13 3.42 -2.57
CA ILE A 82 9.82 4.22 -1.57
C ILE A 82 10.95 3.34 -1.02
N LYS A 83 12.16 3.59 -1.51
CA LYS A 83 13.34 2.75 -1.22
C LYS A 83 14.38 3.44 -0.36
N ASP A 84 14.29 4.75 -0.18
CA ASP A 84 15.20 5.51 0.68
C ASP A 84 14.47 6.41 1.67
N LYS A 85 15.25 7.02 2.58
CA LYS A 85 14.72 7.85 3.67
C LYS A 85 14.14 9.18 3.19
N ASP A 86 14.60 9.68 2.05
CA ASP A 86 14.21 11.00 1.53
C ASP A 86 12.85 10.90 0.84
N ASP A 87 12.63 9.84 0.04
CA ASP A 87 11.33 9.50 -0.55
C ASP A 87 10.26 9.32 0.55
N LEU A 88 10.64 8.73 1.68
CA LEU A 88 9.74 8.50 2.80
C LEU A 88 9.33 9.81 3.48
N HIS A 89 10.24 10.78 3.58
CA HIS A 89 9.92 12.08 4.16
C HIS A 89 8.77 12.75 3.40
N TYR A 90 8.85 12.76 2.07
CA TYR A 90 7.78 13.32 1.24
C TYR A 90 6.48 12.54 1.38
N PHE A 91 6.56 11.23 1.49
CA PHE A 91 5.39 10.38 1.71
C PHE A 91 4.69 10.67 3.05
N GLU A 92 5.43 10.83 4.15
CA GLU A 92 4.86 11.22 5.43
C GLU A 92 4.22 12.61 5.39
N GLN A 93 4.82 13.57 4.68
CA GLN A 93 4.25 14.91 4.52
C GLN A 93 2.93 14.86 3.76
N TYR A 94 2.85 14.07 2.68
CA TYR A 94 1.59 13.83 1.96
C TYR A 94 0.52 13.25 2.89
N LEU A 95 0.88 12.27 3.72
CA LEU A 95 -0.05 11.70 4.69
C LEU A 95 -0.46 12.72 5.77
N LYS A 96 0.39 13.66 6.19
CA LYS A 96 -0.01 14.69 7.16
C LYS A 96 -0.94 15.74 6.54
N ALA A 97 -0.76 16.06 5.27
CA ALA A 97 -1.53 17.10 4.57
C ALA A 97 -3.02 16.75 4.36
N SER A 98 -3.39 15.46 4.34
CA SER A 98 -4.78 15.04 4.11
C SER A 98 -5.68 15.07 5.36
N ASN A 99 -5.25 15.71 6.45
CA ASN A 99 -6.05 15.92 7.67
C ASN A 99 -6.93 17.19 7.62
N ASN A 100 -7.20 17.73 6.43
CA ASN A 100 -8.11 18.86 6.22
C ASN A 100 -9.41 18.41 5.56
#